data_AF-A0A0G2HZT9-F1
#
_entry.id   AF-A0A0G2HZT9-F1
#
_cell.length_a   1.000
_cell.length_b   1.000
_cell.length_c   1.000
_cell.angle_alpha   90.00
_cell.angle_beta   90.00
_cell.angle_gamma   90.00
#
_symmetry.space_group_name_H-M   'P 1'
#
loop_
_entity.id
_entity.type
_entity.pdbx_description
1 polymer ?
#
loop_
_entity_poly.entity_id
_entity_poly.type
_entity_poly.pdbx_seq_one_letter_code
_entity_poly.pdbx_strand_id
1 'polypeptide(L)' 'MAPHTQRDLLGAEWDRPYTREKAAYPVPWLLEKKFWPSVTRVDDAFGDQNLFCTCGPVEDTIE' A
#
# COMPACT_ATOMS: atom_id res chain seq x y z
N MET A 1 1.33 -1.50 -9.21
CA MET A 1 2.58 -0.84 -8.80
C MET A 1 2.92 -1.38 -7.44
N ALA A 2 4.20 -1.53 -7.13
CA ALA A 2 4.65 -1.98 -5.81
C ALA A 2 4.90 -0.79 -4.86
N PRO A 3 4.85 -0.99 -3.53
CA PRO A 3 4.46 -2.23 -2.84
C PRO A 3 2.94 -2.49 -2.86
N HIS A 4 2.55 -3.76 -2.74
CA HIS A 4 1.15 -4.22 -2.74
C HIS A 4 0.69 -4.53 -1.31
N THR A 5 -0.25 -3.74 -0.80
CA THR A 5 -0.89 -3.97 0.51
C THR A 5 -2.02 -5.00 0.40
N GLN A 6 -2.49 -5.52 1.53
CA GLN A 6 -3.67 -6.38 1.55
C GLN A 6 -4.90 -5.65 0.96
N ARG A 7 -5.09 -4.38 1.30
CA ARG A 7 -6.21 -3.56 0.81
C ARG A 7 -6.16 -3.33 -0.70
N ASP A 8 -4.97 -3.10 -1.28
CA ASP A 8 -4.79 -2.98 -2.74
C ASP A 8 -5.16 -4.29 -3.47
N LEU A 9 -4.81 -5.45 -2.89
CA LEU A 9 -5.11 -6.75 -3.49
C LEU A 9 -6.59 -7.14 -3.38
N LEU A 10 -7.26 -6.77 -2.29
CA LEU A 10 -8.65 -7.14 -2.00
C LEU A 10 -9.68 -6.18 -2.63
N GLY A 11 -9.23 -5.16 -3.37
CA GLY A 11 -10.13 -4.30 -4.14
C GLY A 11 -10.97 -5.10 -5.13
N ALA A 12 -12.21 -4.65 -5.39
CA ALA A 12 -13.16 -5.33 -6.26
C ALA A 12 -12.60 -5.48 -7.70
N GLU A 13 -12.11 -4.38 -8.26
CA GLU A 13 -11.54 -4.32 -9.61
C GLU A 13 -10.03 -4.54 -9.62
N TRP A 14 -9.52 -5.13 -10.70
CA TRP A 14 -8.08 -5.35 -10.89
C TRP A 14 -7.62 -4.99 -12.30
N ASP A 15 -7.44 -3.70 -12.50
CA ASP A 15 -6.98 -3.12 -13.76
C ASP A 15 -5.44 -3.04 -13.82
N ARG A 16 -4.80 -4.21 -13.86
CA ARG A 16 -3.34 -4.33 -13.95
C ARG A 16 -2.98 -5.49 -14.89
N PRO A 17 -1.94 -5.37 -15.74
CA PRO A 17 -1.58 -6.39 -16.74
C PRO A 17 -0.83 -7.61 -16.14
N TYR A 18 -1.08 -7.93 -14.87
CA TYR A 18 -0.52 -9.07 -14.14
C TYR A 18 -1.50 -9.51 -13.06
N THR A 19 -1.40 -10.74 -12.57
CA THR A 19 -2.34 -11.27 -11.58
C THR A 19 -2.06 -10.74 -10.16
N ARG A 20 -3.07 -10.79 -9.29
CA ARG A 20 -2.92 -10.55 -7.85
C ARG A 20 -1.90 -11.49 -7.21
N GLU A 21 -1.84 -12.74 -7.67
CA GLU A 21 -0.85 -13.72 -7.22
C GLU A 21 0.56 -13.28 -7.58
N LYS A 22 0.81 -12.84 -8.82
CA LYS A 22 2.13 -12.34 -9.22
C LYS A 22 2.55 -11.10 -8.41
N ALA A 23 1.58 -10.28 -7.98
CA ALA A 23 1.83 -9.13 -7.10
C ALA A 23 2.15 -9.53 -5.65
N ALA A 24 1.42 -10.51 -5.10
CA ALA A 24 1.53 -10.93 -3.71
C ALA A 24 2.65 -11.96 -3.46
N TYR A 25 2.82 -12.90 -4.38
CA TYR A 25 3.67 -14.09 -4.26
C TYR A 25 4.56 -14.28 -5.50
N PRO A 26 5.43 -13.32 -5.85
CA PRO A 26 6.32 -13.45 -7.02
C PRO A 26 7.36 -14.59 -6.89
N VAL A 27 7.57 -15.12 -5.67
CA VAL A 27 8.51 -16.21 -5.37
C VAL A 27 7.90 -17.19 -4.36
N PRO A 28 8.21 -18.50 -4.42
CA PRO A 28 7.46 -19.54 -3.68
C PRO A 28 7.49 -19.40 -2.15
N TRP A 29 8.61 -18.99 -1.56
CA TRP A 29 8.76 -18.91 -0.09
C TRP A 29 7.84 -17.87 0.56
N LEU A 30 7.31 -16.93 -0.22
CA LEU A 30 6.35 -15.93 0.26
C LEU A 30 4.98 -16.53 0.58
N LEU A 31 4.66 -17.74 0.09
CA LEU A 31 3.42 -18.45 0.44
C LEU A 31 3.41 -18.89 1.91
N GLU A 32 4.57 -19.24 2.46
CA GLU A 32 4.71 -19.66 3.85
C GLU A 32 4.96 -18.48 4.79
N LYS A 33 5.76 -17.50 4.32
CA LYS A 33 6.23 -16.38 5.14
C LYS A 33 6.05 -15.07 4.39
N LYS A 34 4.87 -14.50 4.52
CA LYS A 34 4.53 -13.21 3.91
C LYS A 34 4.67 -12.07 4.91
N PHE A 35 5.61 -11.15 4.64
CA PHE A 35 5.57 -9.83 5.24
C PHE A 35 4.70 -8.92 4.37
N TRP A 36 3.71 -8.29 4.98
CA TRP A 36 2.76 -7.41 4.29
C TRP A 36 3.21 -5.95 4.39
N PRO A 37 3.32 -5.23 3.25
CA PRO A 37 3.41 -3.77 3.27
C PRO A 37 2.17 -3.18 3.95
N SER A 38 2.38 -2.27 4.89
CA SER A 38 1.30 -1.58 5.62
C SER A 38 0.66 -0.46 4.78
N VAL A 39 1.44 0.18 3.91
CA VAL A 39 1.01 1.25 3.01
C VAL A 39 1.48 0.98 1.58
N THR A 40 0.82 1.62 0.61
CA THR A 40 1.27 1.66 -0.78
C THR A 40 2.47 2.60 -0.93
N ARG A 41 2.93 2.81 -2.17
CA ARG A 41 3.99 3.78 -2.45
C ARG A 41 3.61 5.16 -1.90
N VAL A 42 4.53 5.77 -1.16
CA VAL A 42 4.40 7.13 -0.62
C VAL A 42 4.60 8.15 -1.74
N ASP A 43 3.92 9.29 -1.65
CA ASP A 43 4.14 10.44 -2.52
C ASP A 43 5.15 11.39 -1.88
N ASP A 44 6.39 11.32 -2.36
CA ASP A 44 7.50 12.11 -1.81
C ASP A 44 7.32 13.61 -2.12
N ALA A 45 6.89 13.94 -3.34
CA ALA A 45 6.77 15.33 -3.78
C ALA A 45 5.67 16.08 -3.02
N PHE A 46 4.55 15.41 -2.74
CA PHE A 46 3.50 15.99 -1.91
C PHE A 46 4.01 16.27 -0.48
N GLY A 47 4.79 15.35 0.10
CA GLY A 47 5.39 15.52 1.43
C GLY A 47 6.35 16.71 1.51
N ASP A 48 7.20 16.89 0.49
CA ASP A 48 8.12 18.02 0.41
C ASP A 48 7.40 19.37 0.24
N GLN A 49 6.27 19.38 -0.49
CA GLN A 49 5.47 20.58 -0.72
C GLN A 49 4.52 20.92 0.45
N ASN A 50 4.14 19.94 1.27
CA ASN A 50 3.18 20.08 2.37
C ASN A 50 3.79 19.55 3.66
N LEU A 51 4.70 20.33 4.26
CA LEU A 51 5.51 19.88 5.38
C LEU A 51 4.71 19.79 6.69
N PHE A 52 4.45 18.57 7.15
CA PHE A 52 3.86 18.27 8.46
C PHE A 52 4.84 17.45 9.32
N CYS A 53 5.48 18.09 10.30
CA CYS A 53 6.52 17.49 11.14
C CYS A 53 6.08 17.22 12.59
N THR A 54 4.81 17.41 12.90
CA THR A 54 4.20 17.11 14.19
C THR A 54 2.97 16.25 13.97
N CYS A 55 2.52 15.53 14.99
CA CYS A 55 1.24 14.85 14.92
C CYS A 55 0.15 15.87 14.58
N GLY A 56 -0.68 15.55 13.57
CA GLY A 56 -1.94 16.27 13.36
C GLY A 56 -2.89 16.06 14.54
N PRO A 57 -3.95 16.86 14.65
CA PRO A 57 -5.00 16.63 15.64
C PRO A 57 -5.54 15.19 15.53
N VAL A 58 -5.85 14.59 16.68
CA VAL A 58 -6.39 13.22 16.76
C VAL A 58 -7.78 13.15 16.11
N GLU A 59 -8.51 14.26 16.08
CA GLU A 59 -9.78 14.41 15.40
C GLU A 59 -9.66 15.15 14.05
N ASP A 60 -9.49 14.36 13.00
CA ASP A 60 -10.19 14.50 11.70
C ASP A 60 -10.59 13.10 11.20
N THR A 61 -10.78 12.15 12.12
CA THR A 61 -11.34 10.83 11.82
C THR A 61 -12.86 10.88 11.94
N ILE A 62 -13.51 10.94 10.77
CA ILE A 62 -14.92 10.68 10.46
C ILE A 62 -15.80 11.94 10.32
N GLU A 63 -15.84 12.51 9.10
CA GLU A 63 -17.06 12.57 8.27
C GLU A 63 -16.77 11.94 6.89
#